data_AF-A0A849FXG8-F1
#
_entry.id   AF-A0A849FXG8-F1
#
_cell.length_a   1.000
_cell.length_b   1.000
_cell.length_c   1.000
_cell.angle_alpha   90.00
_cell.angle_beta   90.00
_cell.angle_gamma   90.00
#
_symmetry.space_group_name_H-M   'P 1'
#
loop_
_entity.id
_entity.type
_entity.pdbx_description
1 polymer ?
#
loop_
_entity_poly.entity_id
_entity_poly.type
_entity_poly.pdbx_seq_one_letter_code
_entity_poly.pdbx_strand_id
1 'polypeptide(L)'
;GHLKDLEIVFSVGSPVDSSQMPTSLNPLGKIPALVLENGKTLFDSRVICRYLDEMAGNRYYPKSDLYDVLTLEALADGIMDAAILMIYEVRCRDDGERSEAWVEGQWAKVVRALDRLEAEGVTGTINMGQIALGCALGYLDFRHQDRNWRENRPTLAAWFEGFSKRMSMAETVPHA
;
A
#
# COMPACT_ATOMS: atom_id res chain seq x y z
N GLY A 1 -12.44 17.21 4.85
CA GLY A 1 -11.73 16.25 5.70
C GLY A 1 -10.54 16.92 6.34
N HIS A 2 -9.90 16.25 7.30
CA HIS A 2 -8.81 16.77 8.14
C HIS A 2 -7.46 16.93 7.40
N LEU A 3 -7.44 16.83 6.07
CA LEU A 3 -6.22 17.05 5.25
C LEU A 3 -5.63 18.45 5.46
N LYS A 4 -6.46 19.46 5.77
CA LYS A 4 -6.00 20.82 6.09
C LYS A 4 -5.29 20.91 7.43
N ASP A 5 -5.45 19.89 8.27
CA ASP A 5 -4.88 19.80 9.61
C ASP A 5 -3.54 19.04 9.59
N LEU A 6 -3.05 18.64 8.40
CA LEU A 6 -1.81 17.91 8.20
C LEU A 6 -0.83 18.72 7.35
N GLU A 7 0.40 18.86 7.84
CA GLU A 7 1.54 19.30 7.03
C GLU A 7 2.18 18.10 6.35
N ILE A 8 2.21 18.11 5.00
CA ILE A 8 2.84 17.03 4.23
C ILE A 8 4.28 17.41 3.93
N VAL A 9 5.21 16.65 4.49
CA VAL A 9 6.64 16.74 4.19
C VAL A 9 7.04 15.58 3.28
N PHE A 10 7.51 15.88 2.08
CA PHE A 10 7.96 14.87 1.14
C PHE A 10 9.37 14.40 1.49
N SER A 11 9.57 13.08 1.45
CA SER A 11 10.87 12.43 1.61
C SER A 11 11.02 11.38 0.51
N VAL A 12 12.20 11.35 -0.11
CA VAL A 12 12.61 10.29 -1.04
C VAL A 12 13.87 9.66 -0.44
N GLY A 13 14.01 8.35 -0.56
CA GLY A 13 15.21 7.68 -0.10
C GLY A 13 15.35 6.29 -0.70
N SER A 14 16.45 5.63 -0.32
CA SER A 14 16.83 4.32 -0.80
C SER A 14 16.75 3.31 0.35
N PRO A 15 16.29 2.07 0.12
CA PRO A 15 16.32 1.04 1.17
C PRO A 15 17.75 0.65 1.59
N VAL A 16 18.77 0.97 0.78
CA VAL A 16 20.19 0.70 1.09
C VAL A 16 20.96 1.95 1.53
N ASP A 17 20.32 3.13 1.52
CA ASP A 17 20.89 4.36 2.03
C ASP A 17 19.83 5.19 2.77
N SER A 18 19.99 5.25 4.09
CA SER A 18 19.09 5.97 4.99
C SER A 18 19.44 7.45 5.17
N SER A 19 20.45 7.98 4.46
CA SER A 19 20.90 9.38 4.57
C SER A 19 19.80 10.40 4.29
N GLN A 20 18.85 10.06 3.42
CA GLN A 20 17.70 10.89 3.05
C GLN A 20 16.40 10.46 3.75
N MET A 21 16.44 9.46 4.62
CA MET A 21 15.28 8.96 5.34
C MET A 21 15.15 9.63 6.71
N PRO A 22 13.92 9.83 7.23
CA PRO A 22 13.69 10.54 8.48
C PRO A 22 13.98 9.63 9.69
N THR A 23 15.21 9.16 9.83
CA THR A 23 15.63 8.19 10.87
C THR A 23 15.49 8.71 12.30
N SER A 24 15.49 10.03 12.49
CA SER A 24 15.17 10.67 13.77
C SER A 24 13.69 10.60 14.15
N LEU A 25 12.79 10.47 13.17
CA LEU A 25 11.34 10.37 13.37
C LEU A 25 10.89 8.91 13.37
N ASN A 26 11.37 8.12 12.41
CA ASN A 26 11.15 6.68 12.32
C ASN A 26 12.50 5.95 12.30
N PRO A 27 12.90 5.28 13.40
CA PRO A 27 14.20 4.62 13.50
C PRO A 27 14.38 3.48 12.49
N LEU A 28 13.30 2.99 11.87
CA LEU A 28 13.37 2.01 10.78
C LEU A 28 13.86 2.63 9.45
N GLY A 29 13.95 3.96 9.37
CA GLY A 29 14.28 4.68 8.13
C GLY A 29 13.24 4.44 7.04
N LYS A 30 11.95 4.34 7.40
CA LYS A 30 10.83 4.12 6.48
C LYS A 30 9.84 5.29 6.52
N ILE A 31 9.16 5.50 5.41
CA ILE A 31 7.97 6.34 5.30
C ILE A 31 6.73 5.46 5.06
N PRO A 32 5.52 5.90 5.45
CA PRO A 32 5.21 7.17 6.12
C PRO A 32 5.56 7.17 7.62
N ALA A 33 5.68 8.39 8.18
CA ALA A 33 5.77 8.65 9.62
C ALA A 33 4.90 9.86 9.94
N LEU A 34 4.05 9.77 10.96
CA LEU A 34 3.16 10.86 11.38
C LEU A 34 3.65 11.45 12.70
N VAL A 35 4.08 12.71 12.68
CA VAL A 35 4.45 13.45 13.89
C VAL A 35 3.20 14.12 14.47
N LEU A 36 2.92 13.87 15.74
CA LEU A 36 1.80 14.46 16.47
C LEU A 36 2.20 15.81 17.09
N GLU A 37 1.22 16.65 17.45
CA GLU A 37 1.46 17.95 18.08
C GLU A 37 2.31 17.88 19.36
N ASN A 38 2.24 16.76 20.10
CA ASN A 38 3.03 16.53 21.30
C ASN A 38 4.47 16.02 21.02
N GLY A 39 4.90 15.98 19.76
CA GLY A 39 6.21 15.53 19.32
C GLY A 39 6.38 14.00 19.24
N LYS A 40 5.37 13.20 19.61
CA LYS A 40 5.41 11.75 19.39
C LYS A 40 5.27 11.44 17.91
N THR A 41 5.98 10.41 17.44
CA THR A 41 5.86 9.94 16.05
C THR A 41 5.19 8.56 16.00
N LEU A 42 4.23 8.40 15.10
CA LEU A 42 3.56 7.14 14.80
C LEU A 42 4.08 6.56 13.48
N PHE A 43 4.29 5.26 13.47
CA PHE A 43 4.61 4.42 12.32
C PHE A 43 4.22 2.97 12.68
N ASP A 44 3.93 2.09 11.73
CA ASP A 44 3.92 2.24 10.26
C ASP A 44 2.57 2.75 9.71
N SER A 45 2.30 2.51 8.42
CA SER A 45 1.07 2.89 7.74
C SER A 45 -0.19 2.41 8.46
N ARG A 46 -0.23 1.19 9.01
CA ARG A 46 -1.43 0.67 9.69
C ARG A 46 -1.72 1.42 10.98
N VAL A 47 -0.67 1.73 11.75
CA VAL A 47 -0.80 2.50 12.99
C VAL A 47 -1.31 3.91 12.69
N ILE A 48 -0.77 4.54 11.66
CA ILE A 48 -1.18 5.87 11.21
C ILE A 48 -2.64 5.85 10.73
N CYS A 49 -3.02 4.89 9.88
CA CYS A 49 -4.38 4.74 9.38
C CYS A 49 -5.41 4.52 10.49
N ARG A 50 -5.07 3.69 11.49
CA ARG A 50 -5.89 3.48 12.70
C ARG A 50 -6.12 4.76 13.49
N TYR A 51 -5.04 5.49 13.76
CA TYR A 51 -5.10 6.76 14.49
C TYR A 51 -5.96 7.79 13.74
N LEU A 52 -5.75 7.93 12.43
CA LEU A 52 -6.51 8.88 11.61
C LEU A 52 -7.99 8.48 11.48
N ASP A 53 -8.33 7.19 11.40
CA ASP A 53 -9.72 6.75 11.40
C ASP A 53 -10.41 7.05 12.73
N GLU A 54 -9.72 6.84 13.87
CA GLU A 54 -10.24 7.17 15.20
C GLU A 54 -10.57 8.66 15.30
N MET A 55 -9.65 9.53 14.88
CA MET A 55 -9.89 10.99 14.80
C MET A 55 -11.04 11.36 13.87
N ALA A 56 -11.24 10.57 12.80
CA ALA A 56 -12.28 10.79 11.80
C ALA A 56 -13.62 10.10 12.12
N GLY A 57 -13.78 9.57 13.35
CA GLY A 57 -15.03 8.99 13.84
C GLY A 57 -15.20 7.48 13.67
N ASN A 58 -14.11 6.72 13.52
CA ASN A 58 -14.08 5.25 13.40
C ASN A 58 -14.98 4.70 12.27
N ARG A 59 -14.76 5.18 11.05
CA ARG A 59 -15.60 4.85 9.89
C ARG A 59 -15.04 3.70 9.07
N TYR A 60 -13.73 3.52 9.03
CA TYR A 60 -13.07 2.59 8.13
C TYR A 60 -12.69 1.26 8.80
N TYR A 61 -12.81 1.17 10.13
CA TYR A 61 -12.61 -0.06 10.89
C TYR A 61 -13.85 -0.43 11.74
N PRO A 62 -14.96 -0.87 11.11
CA PRO A 62 -16.17 -1.26 11.83
C PRO A 62 -15.91 -2.42 12.80
N LYS A 63 -16.47 -2.35 14.01
CA LYS A 63 -16.29 -3.39 15.04
C LYS A 63 -16.92 -4.73 14.66
N SER A 64 -17.98 -4.73 13.86
CA SER A 64 -18.68 -5.94 13.41
C SER A 64 -17.78 -6.87 12.61
N ASP A 65 -16.98 -6.28 11.72
CA ASP A 65 -16.22 -7.01 10.69
C ASP A 65 -14.71 -6.69 10.79
N LEU A 66 -14.28 -6.32 12.00
CA LEU A 66 -12.95 -5.74 12.24
C LEU A 66 -11.81 -6.62 11.71
N TYR A 67 -11.91 -7.93 11.94
CA TYR A 67 -10.87 -8.87 11.54
C TYR A 67 -10.88 -9.17 10.03
N ASP A 68 -12.04 -9.06 9.37
CA ASP A 68 -12.11 -9.18 7.91
C ASP A 68 -11.44 -7.97 7.25
N VAL A 69 -11.69 -6.76 7.78
CA VAL A 69 -11.03 -5.53 7.32
C VAL A 69 -9.52 -5.61 7.55
N LEU A 70 -9.08 -6.04 8.74
CA LEU A 70 -7.66 -6.21 9.06
C LEU A 70 -6.98 -7.28 8.19
N THR A 71 -7.69 -8.35 7.86
CA THR A 71 -7.16 -9.42 7.01
C THR A 71 -7.01 -8.94 5.57
N LEU A 72 -7.97 -8.17 5.05
CA LEU A 72 -7.87 -7.56 3.73
C LEU A 72 -6.77 -6.51 3.66
N GLU A 73 -6.65 -5.65 4.68
CA GLU A 73 -5.55 -4.68 4.82
C GLU A 73 -4.19 -5.41 4.83
N ALA A 74 -4.08 -6.50 5.58
CA ALA A 74 -2.87 -7.31 5.61
C ALA A 74 -2.55 -8.00 4.28
N LEU A 75 -3.56 -8.46 3.54
CA LEU A 75 -3.39 -9.05 2.22
C LEU A 75 -2.90 -8.00 1.21
N ALA A 76 -3.46 -6.80 1.24
CA ALA A 76 -3.06 -5.69 0.38
C ALA A 76 -1.63 -5.22 0.66
N ASP A 77 -1.26 -5.09 1.93
CA ASP A 77 0.14 -4.78 2.31
C ASP A 77 1.09 -5.90 1.89
N GLY A 78 0.69 -7.17 2.01
CA GLY A 78 1.50 -8.30 1.53
C GLY A 78 1.73 -8.26 0.01
N ILE A 79 0.75 -7.79 -0.77
CA ILE A 79 0.93 -7.51 -2.21
C ILE A 79 1.95 -6.38 -2.40
N MET A 80 1.81 -5.28 -1.64
CA MET A 80 2.71 -4.12 -1.72
C MET A 80 4.15 -4.50 -1.36
N ASP A 81 4.36 -5.25 -0.29
CA ASP A 81 5.67 -5.73 0.15
C ASP A 81 6.35 -6.56 -0.95
N ALA A 82 5.64 -7.53 -1.52
CA ALA A 82 6.14 -8.35 -2.63
C ALA A 82 6.51 -7.49 -3.85
N ALA A 83 5.63 -6.55 -4.23
CA ALA A 83 5.84 -5.65 -5.35
C ALA A 83 7.05 -4.72 -5.15
N ILE A 84 7.25 -4.19 -3.95
CA ILE A 84 8.41 -3.35 -3.60
C ILE A 84 9.69 -4.17 -3.63
N LEU A 85 9.69 -5.39 -3.10
CA LEU A 85 10.86 -6.28 -3.13
C LEU A 85 11.32 -6.60 -4.55
N MET A 86 10.39 -6.76 -5.50
CA MET A 86 10.73 -6.92 -6.92
C MET A 86 11.43 -5.67 -7.48
N ILE A 87 10.98 -4.47 -7.11
CA ILE A 87 11.61 -3.21 -7.53
C ILE A 87 12.99 -3.04 -6.92
N TYR A 88 13.16 -3.40 -5.65
CA TYR A 88 14.46 -3.33 -4.98
C TYR A 88 15.47 -4.31 -5.58
N GLU A 89 15.04 -5.49 -6.02
CA GLU A 89 15.92 -6.42 -6.72
C GLU A 89 16.54 -5.77 -7.97
N VAL A 90 15.76 -4.99 -8.74
CA VAL A 90 16.27 -4.33 -9.95
C VAL A 90 17.04 -3.06 -9.63
N ARG A 91 16.56 -2.24 -8.68
CA ARG A 91 17.12 -0.90 -8.44
C ARG A 91 18.28 -0.85 -7.46
N CYS A 92 18.41 -1.84 -6.58
CA CYS A 92 19.36 -1.80 -5.47
C CYS A 92 20.43 -2.90 -5.57
N ARG A 93 20.38 -3.75 -6.61
CA ARG A 93 21.37 -4.79 -6.86
C ARG A 93 21.94 -4.66 -8.26
N ASP A 94 23.24 -4.90 -8.36
CA ASP A 94 23.92 -5.02 -9.64
C ASP A 94 23.45 -6.26 -10.40
N ASP A 95 23.58 -6.27 -11.73
CA ASP A 95 23.03 -7.34 -12.59
C ASP A 95 23.47 -8.75 -12.16
N GLY A 96 24.70 -8.91 -11.65
CA GLY A 96 25.24 -10.19 -11.18
C GLY A 96 24.75 -10.64 -9.80
N GLU A 97 24.05 -9.79 -9.06
CA GLU A 97 23.55 -10.06 -7.70
C GLU A 97 22.03 -10.29 -7.65
N ARG A 98 21.35 -10.14 -8.79
CA ARG A 98 19.90 -10.30 -8.91
C ARG A 98 19.52 -11.78 -8.99
N SER A 99 18.42 -12.12 -8.33
CA SER A 99 17.81 -13.45 -8.37
C SER A 99 16.46 -13.43 -9.07
N GLU A 100 16.39 -13.97 -10.28
CA GLU A 100 15.13 -14.15 -11.00
C GLU A 100 14.15 -15.01 -10.20
N ALA A 101 14.64 -16.10 -9.58
CA ALA A 101 13.82 -16.97 -8.74
C ALA A 101 13.21 -16.22 -7.54
N TRP A 102 13.91 -15.23 -6.99
CA TRP A 102 13.36 -14.35 -5.95
C TRP A 102 12.23 -13.49 -6.48
N VAL A 103 12.45 -12.80 -7.62
CA VAL A 103 11.44 -11.95 -8.27
C VAL A 103 10.17 -12.74 -8.59
N GLU A 104 10.30 -13.89 -9.25
CA GLU A 104 9.15 -14.75 -9.57
C GLU A 104 8.50 -15.31 -8.31
N GLY A 105 9.28 -15.61 -7.27
CA GLY A 105 8.76 -16.02 -5.96
C GLY A 105 7.94 -14.93 -5.27
N GLN A 106 8.26 -13.64 -5.46
CA GLN A 106 7.44 -12.52 -4.98
C GLN A 106 6.19 -12.35 -5.85
N TRP A 107 6.35 -12.39 -7.17
CA TRP A 107 5.22 -12.28 -8.09
C TRP A 107 4.19 -13.38 -7.86
N ALA A 108 4.61 -14.62 -7.60
CA ALA A 108 3.71 -15.73 -7.28
C ALA A 108 2.86 -15.48 -6.02
N LYS A 109 3.35 -14.69 -5.04
CA LYS A 109 2.55 -14.28 -3.87
C LYS A 109 1.45 -13.30 -4.29
N VAL A 110 1.83 -12.31 -5.12
CA VAL A 110 0.89 -11.33 -5.69
C VAL A 110 -0.21 -12.07 -6.47
N VAL A 111 0.16 -12.97 -7.38
CA VAL A 111 -0.80 -13.77 -8.16
C VAL A 111 -1.80 -14.51 -7.28
N ARG A 112 -1.35 -15.28 -6.27
CA ARG A 112 -2.27 -16.00 -5.38
C ARG A 112 -3.20 -15.07 -4.60
N ALA A 113 -2.71 -13.91 -4.17
CA ALA A 113 -3.53 -12.93 -3.48
C ALA A 113 -4.60 -12.33 -4.41
N LEU A 114 -4.22 -11.99 -5.65
CA LEU A 114 -5.14 -11.45 -6.65
C LEU A 114 -6.17 -12.49 -7.10
N ASP A 115 -5.78 -13.75 -7.28
CA ASP A 115 -6.69 -14.84 -7.66
C ASP A 115 -7.74 -15.10 -6.57
N ARG A 116 -7.33 -15.03 -5.30
CA ARG A 116 -8.26 -15.10 -4.16
C ARG A 116 -9.26 -13.93 -4.20
N LEU A 117 -8.78 -12.71 -4.43
CA LEU A 117 -9.63 -11.51 -4.50
C LEU A 117 -10.59 -11.53 -5.70
N GLU A 118 -10.16 -12.06 -6.84
CA GLU A 118 -11.04 -12.27 -8.01
C GLU A 118 -12.14 -13.28 -7.67
N ALA A 119 -11.81 -14.39 -7.02
CA ALA A 119 -12.76 -15.44 -6.68
C ALA A 119 -13.77 -15.01 -5.60
N GLU A 120 -13.32 -14.30 -4.57
CA GLU A 120 -14.17 -13.81 -3.47
C GLU A 120 -14.99 -12.57 -3.87
N GLY A 121 -14.43 -11.73 -4.76
CA GLY A 121 -14.98 -10.42 -5.10
C GLY A 121 -14.80 -9.39 -3.98
N VAL A 122 -14.69 -8.13 -4.36
CA VAL A 122 -14.56 -7.01 -3.41
C VAL A 122 -15.87 -6.24 -3.37
N THR A 123 -16.60 -6.34 -2.27
CA THR A 123 -17.95 -5.77 -2.12
C THR A 123 -18.14 -5.06 -0.78
N GLY A 124 -19.26 -4.38 -0.61
CA GLY A 124 -19.64 -3.74 0.65
C GLY A 124 -19.21 -2.28 0.77
N THR A 125 -19.41 -1.73 1.97
CA THR A 125 -19.08 -0.33 2.29
C THR A 125 -17.57 -0.17 2.42
N ILE A 126 -17.07 1.00 2.00
CA ILE A 126 -15.65 1.33 2.04
C ILE A 126 -15.10 1.22 3.45
N ASN A 127 -14.03 0.43 3.56
CA ASN A 127 -13.27 0.17 4.77
C ASN A 127 -11.77 0.28 4.46
N MET A 128 -10.92 0.18 5.48
CA MET A 128 -9.48 0.35 5.28
C MET A 128 -8.85 -0.75 4.41
N GLY A 129 -9.33 -1.99 4.50
CA GLY A 129 -8.84 -3.07 3.65
C GLY A 129 -9.04 -2.79 2.16
N GLN A 130 -10.20 -2.23 1.78
CA GLN A 130 -10.46 -1.80 0.40
C GLN A 130 -9.58 -0.61 -0.02
N ILE A 131 -9.31 0.34 0.88
CA ILE A 131 -8.39 1.46 0.60
C ILE A 131 -6.97 0.94 0.36
N ALA A 132 -6.46 0.08 1.25
CA ALA A 132 -5.16 -0.55 1.11
C ALA A 132 -5.07 -1.35 -0.20
N LEU A 133 -6.12 -2.12 -0.55
CA LEU A 133 -6.17 -2.85 -1.81
C LEU A 133 -6.12 -1.93 -3.03
N GLY A 134 -6.88 -0.83 -3.02
CA GLY A 134 -6.82 0.17 -4.07
C GLY A 134 -5.41 0.73 -4.27
N CYS A 135 -4.71 1.04 -3.17
CA CYS A 135 -3.31 1.47 -3.23
C CYS A 135 -2.39 0.39 -3.81
N ALA A 136 -2.54 -0.87 -3.39
CA ALA A 136 -1.74 -1.99 -3.88
C ALA A 136 -1.93 -2.21 -5.40
N LEU A 137 -3.17 -2.24 -5.89
CA LEU A 137 -3.46 -2.42 -7.32
C LEU A 137 -2.94 -1.23 -8.15
N GLY A 138 -3.11 0.00 -7.66
CA GLY A 138 -2.54 1.18 -8.32
C GLY A 138 -1.02 1.16 -8.37
N TYR A 139 -0.36 0.61 -7.35
CA TYR A 139 1.09 0.43 -7.36
C TYR A 139 1.55 -0.64 -8.35
N LEU A 140 0.78 -1.74 -8.50
CA LEU A 140 1.05 -2.73 -9.55
C LEU A 140 0.95 -2.12 -10.95
N ASP A 141 -0.02 -1.24 -11.20
CA ASP A 141 -0.09 -0.49 -12.46
C ASP A 141 1.12 0.41 -12.66
N PHE A 142 1.54 1.11 -11.61
CA PHE A 142 2.62 2.07 -11.70
C PHE A 142 4.00 1.42 -11.90
N ARG A 143 4.27 0.30 -11.22
CA ARG A 143 5.61 -0.31 -11.17
C ARG A 143 5.74 -1.65 -11.91
N HIS A 144 4.63 -2.33 -12.18
CA HIS A 144 4.60 -3.69 -12.71
C HIS A 144 3.58 -3.85 -13.84
N GLN A 145 3.33 -2.79 -14.64
CA GLN A 145 2.36 -2.82 -15.74
C GLN A 145 2.57 -3.99 -16.71
N ASP A 146 3.83 -4.37 -16.97
CA ASP A 146 4.20 -5.44 -17.90
C ASP A 146 3.75 -6.82 -17.41
N ARG A 147 3.47 -6.97 -16.12
CA ARG A 147 2.92 -8.20 -15.54
C ARG A 147 1.40 -8.34 -15.73
N ASN A 148 0.73 -7.27 -16.18
CA ASN A 148 -0.67 -7.23 -16.57
C ASN A 148 -1.61 -7.96 -15.59
N TRP A 149 -1.62 -7.55 -14.32
CA TRP A 149 -2.38 -8.23 -13.27
C TRP A 149 -3.89 -8.34 -13.54
N ARG A 150 -4.44 -7.50 -14.43
CA ARG A 150 -5.86 -7.54 -14.84
C ARG A 150 -6.20 -8.75 -15.68
N GLU A 151 -5.22 -9.33 -16.38
CA GLU A 151 -5.42 -10.52 -17.17
C GLU A 151 -5.94 -11.65 -16.26
N ASN A 152 -7.03 -12.29 -16.69
CA ASN A 152 -7.75 -13.33 -15.94
C ASN A 152 -8.45 -12.87 -14.65
N ARG A 153 -8.53 -11.56 -14.38
CA ARG A 153 -9.16 -11.00 -13.16
C ARG A 153 -10.15 -9.88 -13.48
N PRO A 154 -11.16 -10.14 -14.33
CA PRO A 154 -12.07 -9.10 -14.83
C PRO A 154 -12.91 -8.46 -13.71
N THR A 155 -13.29 -9.20 -12.68
CA THR A 155 -14.12 -8.68 -11.58
C THR A 155 -13.33 -7.69 -10.74
N LEU A 156 -12.11 -8.05 -10.36
CA LEU A 156 -11.19 -7.21 -9.61
C LEU A 156 -10.74 -5.99 -10.43
N ALA A 157 -10.50 -6.18 -11.73
CA ALA A 157 -10.17 -5.09 -12.65
C ALA A 157 -11.32 -4.07 -12.73
N ALA A 158 -12.56 -4.52 -12.88
CA ALA A 158 -13.74 -3.65 -12.91
C ALA A 158 -13.95 -2.92 -11.58
N TRP A 159 -13.76 -3.61 -10.45
CA TRP A 159 -13.80 -3.00 -9.12
C TRP A 159 -12.78 -1.86 -9.00
N PHE A 160 -11.54 -2.11 -9.40
CA PHE A 160 -10.47 -1.12 -9.31
C PHE A 160 -10.69 0.07 -10.26
N GLU A 161 -11.27 -0.16 -11.44
CA GLU A 161 -11.63 0.92 -12.37
C GLU A 161 -12.64 1.89 -11.74
N GLY A 162 -13.61 1.37 -10.99
CA GLY A 162 -14.55 2.20 -10.22
C GLY A 162 -13.88 2.86 -9.01
N PHE A 163 -13.07 2.10 -8.27
CA PHE A 163 -12.44 2.59 -7.03
C PHE A 163 -11.39 3.69 -7.28
N SER A 164 -10.60 3.57 -8.34
CA SER A 164 -9.56 4.55 -8.71
C SER A 164 -10.11 5.92 -9.13
N LYS A 165 -11.38 6.00 -9.53
CA LYS A 165 -12.06 7.27 -9.88
C LYS A 165 -12.46 8.10 -8.67
N ARG A 166 -12.34 7.57 -7.45
CA ARG A 166 -12.64 8.32 -6.22
C ARG A 166 -11.67 9.49 -6.09
N MET A 167 -12.17 10.65 -5.69
CA MET A 167 -11.36 11.88 -5.57
C MET A 167 -10.08 11.66 -4.75
N SER A 168 -10.14 10.98 -3.60
CA SER A 168 -8.96 10.67 -2.79
C SER A 168 -7.90 9.82 -3.51
N MET A 169 -8.32 8.90 -4.39
CA MET A 169 -7.40 8.08 -5.19
C MET A 169 -6.83 8.90 -6.36
N ALA A 170 -7.68 9.64 -7.06
CA ALA A 170 -7.29 10.47 -8.20
C ALA A 170 -6.31 11.59 -7.81
N GLU A 171 -6.47 12.16 -6.60
CA GLU A 171 -5.60 13.22 -6.08
C GLU A 171 -4.25 12.69 -5.54
N THR A 172 -4.09 11.38 -5.40
CA THR A 172 -2.90 10.75 -4.80
C THR A 172 -2.23 9.72 -5.71
N VAL A 173 -2.50 9.78 -7.02
CA VAL A 173 -1.86 8.91 -8.02
C VAL A 173 -0.33 9.09 -7.93
N PRO A 174 0.44 8.00 -7.83
CA PRO A 174 1.90 8.10 -7.77
C PRO A 174 2.45 8.67 -9.08
N HIS A 175 3.43 9.57 -8.96
CA HIS A 175 4.16 10.14 -10.08
C HIS A 175 5.60 9.63 -10.08
N ALA A 176 6.19 9.54 -11.28
CA ALA A 176 7.57 9.07 -11.49
C ALA A 176 8.62 10.10 -11.03
#